data_AF-A0A1M6XFD7-F1
#
_entry.id   AF-A0A1M6XFD7-F1
#
_cell.length_a   1.000
_cell.length_b   1.000
_cell.length_c   1.000
_cell.angle_alpha   90.00
_cell.angle_beta   90.00
_cell.angle_gamma   90.00
#
_symmetry.space_group_name_H-M   'P 1'
#
loop_
_entity.id
_entity.type
_entity.pdbx_description
1 polymer ?
#
loop_
_entity_poly.entity_id
_entity_poly.type
_entity_poly.pdbx_seq_one_letter_code
_entity_poly.pdbx_strand_id
1 'polypeptide(L)' 'MLNNIGLPGLLLIAVVVLVLFGRGKISSLMGEVGKGITSFKKGVAEGNKEIEDASEDAADTARDVTPEDEKDKA' A
#
# COMPACT_ATOMS: atom_id res chain seq x y z
N MET A 1 21.92 12.69 -31.32
CA MET A 1 20.74 12.30 -32.13
C MET A 1 19.90 11.15 -31.52
N LEU A 2 20.25 10.61 -30.35
CA LEU A 2 19.49 9.53 -29.68
C LEU A 2 18.50 10.02 -28.61
N ASN A 3 18.53 11.32 -28.27
CA ASN A 3 17.69 11.93 -27.22
C ASN A 3 16.20 12.02 -27.59
N ASN A 4 15.85 11.78 -28.86
CA ASN A 4 14.47 11.72 -29.34
C ASN A 4 13.89 10.29 -29.36
N ILE A 5 14.62 9.27 -28.87
CA ILE A 5 14.13 7.87 -28.87
C ILE A 5 13.53 7.45 -27.53
N GLY A 6 13.85 8.14 -26.42
CA GLY A 6 13.34 7.77 -25.10
C GLY A 6 11.80 7.80 -25.00
N LEU A 7 11.23 9.01 -24.90
CA LEU A 7 9.78 9.18 -24.79
C LEU A 7 9.03 8.83 -26.09
N PRO A 8 9.47 9.29 -27.28
CA PRO A 8 8.77 9.00 -28.54
C PRO A 8 8.86 7.54 -28.98
N GLY A 9 9.98 6.85 -28.71
CA GLY A 9 10.14 5.44 -29.03
C GLY A 9 9.27 4.54 -28.15
N LEU A 10 9.13 4.87 -26.86
CA LEU A 10 8.23 4.15 -25.96
C LEU A 10 6.77 4.29 -26.41
N LEU A 11 6.37 5.48 -26.86
CA LEU A 11 5.02 5.70 -27.42
C LEU A 11 4.76 4.84 -28.65
N LEU A 12 5.73 4.73 -29.57
CA LEU A 12 5.60 3.88 -30.76
C LEU A 12 5.44 2.40 -30.37
N ILE A 13 6.24 1.92 -29.42
CA ILE A 13 6.12 0.54 -28.89
C ILE A 13 4.74 0.33 -28.25
N ALA A 14 4.26 1.28 -27.44
CA ALA A 14 2.94 1.20 -26.81
C ALA A 14 1.81 1.11 -27.84
N VAL A 15 1.89 1.86 -28.94
CA VAL A 15 0.91 1.79 -30.05
C VAL A 15 0.97 0.43 -30.74
N VAL A 16 2.16 -0.10 -31.04
CA VAL A 16 2.31 -1.43 -31.67
C VAL A 16 1.72 -2.52 -30.78
N VAL A 17 2.01 -2.51 -29.48
CA VAL A 17 1.45 -3.45 -28.51
C VAL A 17 -0.07 -3.31 -28.44
N LEU A 18 -0.60 -2.08 -28.42
CA LEU A 18 -2.04 -1.83 -28.41
C LEU A 18 -2.75 -2.37 -29.66
N VAL A 19 -2.11 -2.31 -30.84
CA VAL A 19 -2.66 -2.85 -32.09
C VAL A 19 -2.64 -4.38 -32.07
N LEU A 20 -1.54 -5.01 -31.63
CA LEU A 20 -1.41 -6.47 -31.59
C LEU A 20 -2.35 -7.13 -30.58
N PHE A 21 -2.47 -6.54 -29.38
CA PHE A 21 -3.28 -7.11 -28.31
C PHE A 21 -4.71 -6.55 -28.29
N GLY A 22 -4.94 -5.39 -28.90
CA GLY A 22 -6.23 -4.69 -28.91
C GLY A 22 -6.59 -4.04 -27.58
N ARG A 23 -7.34 -2.93 -27.63
CA ARG A 23 -7.81 -2.19 -26.45
C ARG A 23 -8.61 -3.03 -25.43
N GLY A 24 -9.37 -4.02 -25.92
CA GLY A 24 -10.25 -4.84 -25.06
C GLY A 24 -9.48 -5.82 -24.16
N LYS A 25 -8.46 -6.49 -24.70
CA LYS A 25 -7.68 -7.49 -23.96
C LYS A 25 -6.82 -6.84 -22.89
N ILE A 26 -6.17 -5.71 -23.22
CA ILE A 26 -5.33 -4.95 -22.29
C ILE A 26 -6.17 -4.37 -21.15
N SER A 27 -7.37 -3.84 -21.44
CA SER A 27 -8.25 -3.27 -20.41
C SER A 27 -8.76 -4.32 -19.43
N SER A 28 -9.11 -5.51 -19.92
CA SER A 28 -9.53 -6.63 -19.05
C SER A 28 -8.40 -7.07 -18.13
N LEU A 29 -7.20 -7.27 -18.68
CA LEU A 29 -6.01 -7.69 -17.91
C LEU A 29 -5.60 -6.64 -16.87
N MET A 30 -5.62 -5.35 -17.24
CA MET A 30 -5.31 -4.28 -16.28
C MET A 30 -6.37 -4.16 -15.18
N GLY A 31 -7.63 -4.48 -15.46
CA GLY A 31 -8.67 -4.55 -14.44
C GLY A 31 -8.43 -5.66 -13.41
N GLU A 32 -8.04 -6.86 -13.87
CA GLU A 32 -7.73 -8.00 -12.99
C GLU A 32 -6.45 -7.78 -12.19
N VAL A 33 -5.39 -7.28 -12.83
CA VAL A 33 -4.13 -6.92 -12.17
C VAL A 33 -4.34 -5.77 -11.18
N GLY A 34 -5.14 -4.76 -11.54
CA GLY A 34 -5.48 -3.64 -10.67
C GLY A 34 -6.15 -4.08 -9.37
N LYS A 35 -7.14 -4.99 -9.45
CA LYS A 35 -7.79 -5.57 -8.26
C LYS A 35 -6.81 -6.34 -7.37
N GLY A 36 -5.87 -7.07 -7.97
CA GLY A 36 -4.80 -7.77 -7.24
C GLY A 36 -3.89 -6.80 -6.48
N ILE A 37 -3.42 -5.74 -7.15
CA ILE A 37 -2.59 -4.69 -6.53
C ILE A 37 -3.35 -3.95 -5.43
N THR A 38 -4.63 -3.62 -5.62
CA THR A 38 -5.45 -2.95 -4.61
C THR A 38 -5.63 -3.83 -3.36
N SER A 39 -5.91 -5.12 -3.55
CA SER A 39 -6.08 -6.07 -2.44
C SER A 39 -4.77 -6.29 -1.69
N PHE A 40 -3.65 -6.37 -2.42
CA PHE A 40 -2.31 -6.46 -1.83
C PHE A 40 -1.98 -5.20 -1.01
N LYS A 41 -2.20 -4.01 -1.59
CA LYS A 41 -1.98 -2.73 -0.88
C LYS A 41 -2.84 -2.63 0.37
N LYS A 42 -4.12 -3.03 0.28
CA LYS A 42 -5.04 -3.04 1.42
C LYS A 42 -4.55 -3.99 2.52
N GLY A 43 -4.18 -5.23 2.17
CA GLY A 43 -3.67 -6.20 3.14
C GLY A 43 -2.38 -5.75 3.82
N VAL A 44 -1.46 -5.10 3.10
CA VAL A 44 -0.23 -4.53 3.69
C VAL A 44 -0.55 -3.37 4.63
N ALA A 45 -1.48 -2.48 4.25
CA ALA A 45 -1.89 -1.36 5.10
C ALA A 45 -2.63 -1.83 6.36
N GLU A 46 -3.52 -2.82 6.25
CA GLU A 46 -4.22 -3.42 7.39
C GLU A 46 -3.25 -4.15 8.31
N GLY A 47 -2.28 -4.90 7.78
CA GLY A 47 -1.26 -5.56 8.60
C GLY A 47 -0.35 -4.58 9.35
N ASN A 48 0.03 -3.47 8.73
CA ASN A 48 0.77 -2.41 9.43
C ASN A 48 -0.06 -1.77 10.53
N LYS A 49 -1.35 -1.51 10.26
CA LYS A 49 -2.25 -0.91 11.24
C LYS A 49 -2.52 -1.84 12.43
N GLU A 50 -2.67 -3.14 12.20
CA GLU A 50 -2.86 -4.12 13.27
C GLU A 50 -1.65 -4.21 14.19
N ILE A 51 -0.43 -4.05 13.65
CA ILE A 51 0.81 -3.98 14.44
C ILE A 51 0.88 -2.67 15.26
N GLU A 52 0.42 -1.56 14.70
CA GLU A 52 0.41 -0.24 15.35
C GLU A 52 -0.66 -0.19 16.45
N ASP A 53 -1.88 -0.61 16.16
CA ASP A 53 -3.00 -0.70 17.12
C ASP A 53 -2.65 -1.69 18.27
N ALA A 54 -2.01 -2.84 17.97
CA ALA A 54 -1.55 -3.78 19.01
C ALA A 54 -0.42 -3.22 19.89
N SER A 55 0.38 -2.29 19.35
CA SER A 55 1.41 -1.56 20.11
C SER A 55 0.79 -0.46 20.98
N GLU A 56 -0.31 0.16 20.56
CA GLU A 56 -1.04 1.17 21.33
C GLU A 56 -1.85 0.54 22.47
N ASP A 57 -2.57 -0.57 22.24
CA ASP A 57 -3.29 -1.33 23.28
C ASP A 57 -2.34 -1.85 24.39
N ALA A 58 -1.15 -2.32 24.01
CA ALA A 58 -0.13 -2.76 24.96
C ALA A 58 0.47 -1.58 25.77
N ALA A 59 0.54 -0.39 25.19
CA ALA A 59 1.03 0.82 25.85
C ALA A 59 0.00 1.41 26.82
N ASP A 60 -1.30 1.30 26.54
CA ASP A 60 -2.37 1.78 27.42
C ASP A 60 -2.52 0.89 28.67
N THR A 61 -2.41 -0.44 28.49
CA THR A 61 -2.49 -1.40 29.61
C THR A 61 -1.30 -1.30 30.58
N ALA A 62 -0.14 -0.80 30.12
CA ALA A 62 1.07 -0.65 30.94
C ALA A 62 1.11 0.63 31.80
N ARG A 63 0.15 1.55 31.65
CA ARG A 63 0.14 2.83 32.38
C ARG A 63 -0.63 2.82 33.70
N ASP A 64 -1.44 1.79 33.98
CA ASP A 64 -2.31 1.72 35.16
C ASP A 64 -1.73 0.90 36.33
N VAL A 65 -0.42 1.04 36.64
CA VAL A 65 0.21 0.32 37.77
C VAL A 65 1.08 1.19 38.68
N THR A 66 0.83 2.51 38.76
CA THR A 66 1.43 3.33 39.82
C THR A 66 0.47 3.37 41.02
N PRO A 67 0.77 2.73 42.16
CA PRO A 67 -0.02 2.93 43.37
C PRO A 67 0.20 4.37 43.87
N GLU A 68 -0.83 5.21 43.80
CA GLU A 68 -0.88 6.48 44.53
C GLU A 68 -1.30 6.22 45.98
N ASP A 69 -0.45 5.61 46.82
CA ASP A 69 -0.78 5.47 48.26
C ASP A 69 0.48 5.27 49.11
N GLU A 70 1.35 6.29 49.24
CA GLU A 70 2.22 6.48 50.43
C GLU A 70 2.56 7.97 50.68
N LYS A 71 1.55 8.84 50.60
CA LYS A 71 1.62 10.21 51.16
C LYS A 71 0.38 10.54 51.96
N ASP A 72 0.06 9.72 52.97
CA ASP A 72 -0.67 10.22 54.14
C ASP A 72 -0.61 9.20 55.28
N LYS A 73 0.37 9.39 56.17
CA LYS A 73 0.17 9.07 57.58
C LYS A 73 1.00 10.01 58.45
N ALA A 74 0.26 11.00 58.95
CA ALA A 74 0.35 11.67 60.24
C ALA A 74 1.32 11.06 61.27
#